data_AF-A0A164MMR3-F1
#
_entry.id   AF-A0A164MMR3-F1
#
_cell.length_a   1.000
_cell.length_b   1.000
_cell.length_c   1.000
_cell.angle_alpha   90.00
_cell.angle_beta   90.00
_cell.angle_gamma   90.00
#
_symmetry.space_group_name_H-M   'P 1'
#
loop_
_entity.id
_entity.type
_entity.pdbx_description
1 polymer ?
#
loop_
_entity_poly.entity_id
_entity_poly.type
_entity_poly.pdbx_seq_one_letter_code
_entity_poly.pdbx_strand_id
1 'polypeptide(L)'
;MISSLTATSASTADFLEANANNLIRISADSREALELLAQYSPAFGCTFSQFVPIVDRAQAVIGVGDEYSGINVSMPVVNPRGRYLPNQDEPRFLDDRGPRCYTPADTAAGEFFPQYPAGSANDGSYQVPSRNPGPQDIPELPAPQYSILPGADTGTGQAASASYEGSDFERDTLAVIYGQATGTSPGDVPSWVTSAGAPALRGAEVSFTETATR
;
A
#
# COMPACT_ATOMS: atom_id res chain seq x y z
N MET A 1 -32.26 25.30 13.29
CA MET A 1 -31.52 24.21 13.96
C MET A 1 -32.35 22.92 13.98
N ILE A 2 -33.34 22.74 14.86
CA ILE A 2 -34.10 21.46 14.97
C ILE A 2 -34.90 21.13 13.69
N SER A 3 -35.66 22.09 13.15
CA SER A 3 -36.43 21.91 11.91
C SER A 3 -35.54 21.55 10.70
N SER A 4 -34.37 22.17 10.58
CA SER A 4 -33.37 21.86 9.55
C SER A 4 -32.82 20.43 9.70
N LEU A 5 -32.47 20.01 10.92
CA LEU A 5 -32.03 18.64 11.21
C LEU A 5 -33.09 17.59 10.86
N THR A 6 -34.36 17.84 11.19
CA THR A 6 -35.46 16.92 10.88
C THR A 6 -35.69 16.80 9.38
N ALA A 7 -35.65 17.92 8.65
CA ALA A 7 -35.80 17.91 7.19
C ALA A 7 -34.65 17.16 6.51
N THR A 8 -33.40 17.39 6.93
CA THR A 8 -32.23 16.68 6.41
C THR A 8 -32.28 15.18 6.73
N SER A 9 -32.78 14.82 7.91
CA SER A 9 -32.94 13.41 8.31
C SER A 9 -33.96 12.69 7.43
N ALA A 10 -35.11 13.32 7.16
CA ALA A 10 -36.14 12.77 6.28
C ALA A 10 -35.64 12.62 4.83
N SER A 11 -34.96 13.62 4.28
CA SER A 11 -34.39 13.52 2.93
C SER A 11 -33.31 12.45 2.80
N THR A 12 -32.54 12.21 3.87
CA THR A 12 -31.54 11.13 3.90
C THR A 12 -32.23 9.77 3.92
N ALA A 13 -33.30 9.61 4.72
CA ALA A 13 -34.07 8.37 4.77
C ALA A 13 -34.69 8.05 3.40
N ASP A 14 -35.34 9.02 2.76
CA ASP A 14 -35.94 8.85 1.43
C ASP A 14 -34.90 8.48 0.37
N PHE A 15 -33.71 9.10 0.41
CA PHE A 15 -32.60 8.76 -0.49
C PHE A 15 -32.11 7.33 -0.28
N LEU A 16 -31.88 6.92 0.97
CA LEU A 16 -31.41 5.58 1.29
C LEU A 16 -32.44 4.52 0.90
N GLU A 17 -33.73 4.79 1.11
CA GLU A 17 -34.79 3.85 0.74
C GLU A 17 -34.95 3.74 -0.78
N ALA A 18 -34.93 4.86 -1.50
CA ALA A 18 -34.97 4.86 -2.97
C ALA A 18 -33.75 4.19 -3.62
N ASN A 19 -32.59 4.20 -2.95
CA ASN A 19 -31.32 3.68 -3.48
C ASN A 19 -30.81 2.42 -2.79
N ALA A 20 -31.56 1.82 -1.85
CA ALA A 20 -31.07 0.72 -1.01
C ALA A 20 -30.48 -0.43 -1.84
N ASN A 21 -31.17 -0.86 -2.90
CA ASN A 21 -30.70 -1.94 -3.77
C ASN A 21 -29.43 -1.57 -4.55
N ASN A 22 -29.27 -0.30 -4.95
CA ASN A 22 -28.05 0.16 -5.63
C ASN A 22 -26.86 0.17 -4.67
N LEU A 23 -27.07 0.66 -3.44
CA LEU A 23 -26.06 0.69 -2.38
C LEU A 23 -25.64 -0.73 -1.97
N ILE A 24 -26.60 -1.65 -1.80
CA ILE A 24 -26.30 -3.06 -1.47
C ILE A 24 -25.51 -3.71 -2.60
N ARG A 25 -25.93 -3.51 -3.87
CA ARG A 25 -25.26 -4.10 -5.02
C ARG A 25 -23.83 -3.58 -5.16
N ILE A 26 -23.59 -2.27 -5.11
CA ILE A 26 -22.22 -1.75 -5.22
C ILE A 26 -21.33 -2.23 -4.07
N SER A 27 -21.87 -2.30 -2.84
CA SER A 27 -21.13 -2.85 -1.70
C SER A 27 -20.83 -4.35 -1.86
N ALA A 28 -21.80 -5.13 -2.34
CA ALA A 28 -21.61 -6.56 -2.59
C ALA A 28 -20.62 -6.82 -3.73
N ASP A 29 -20.75 -6.10 -4.84
CA ASP A 29 -19.87 -6.23 -6.02
C ASP A 29 -18.44 -5.74 -5.72
N SER A 30 -18.28 -4.80 -4.78
CA SER A 30 -16.95 -4.31 -4.37
C SER A 30 -16.24 -5.25 -3.40
N ARG A 31 -16.94 -6.23 -2.80
CA ARG A 31 -16.41 -7.04 -1.70
C ARG A 31 -15.16 -7.82 -2.09
N GLU A 32 -15.18 -8.52 -3.23
CA GLU A 32 -14.06 -9.35 -3.67
C GLU A 32 -12.80 -8.52 -3.95
N ALA A 33 -12.97 -7.36 -4.60
CA ALA A 33 -11.88 -6.43 -4.84
C ALA A 33 -11.32 -5.85 -3.53
N LEU A 34 -12.18 -5.55 -2.56
CA LEU A 34 -11.77 -5.04 -1.24
C LEU A 34 -11.10 -6.11 -0.39
N GLU A 35 -11.50 -7.38 -0.49
CA GLU A 35 -10.84 -8.50 0.18
C GLU A 35 -9.42 -8.70 -0.36
N LEU A 36 -9.22 -8.63 -1.69
CA LEU A 36 -7.89 -8.64 -2.30
C LEU A 36 -7.06 -7.43 -1.91
N LEU A 37 -7.65 -6.23 -1.97
CA LEU A 37 -6.97 -5.01 -1.56
C LEU A 37 -6.54 -5.09 -0.09
N ALA A 38 -7.43 -5.57 0.79
CA ALA A 38 -7.12 -5.79 2.19
C ALA A 38 -5.94 -6.77 2.30
N GLN A 39 -6.02 -7.94 1.66
CA GLN A 39 -4.98 -8.97 1.69
C GLN A 39 -3.60 -8.40 1.32
N TYR A 40 -3.49 -7.57 0.28
CA TYR A 40 -2.22 -7.03 -0.20
C TYR A 40 -1.83 -5.66 0.39
N SER A 41 -2.74 -4.97 1.09
CA SER A 41 -2.49 -3.65 1.69
C SER A 41 -1.27 -3.56 2.62
N PRO A 42 -0.86 -4.60 3.36
CA PRO A 42 0.36 -4.53 4.17
C PRO A 42 1.63 -4.26 3.34
N ALA A 43 1.65 -4.62 2.05
CA ALA A 43 2.80 -4.40 1.18
C ALA A 43 3.03 -2.92 0.82
N PHE A 44 2.02 -2.06 1.00
CA PHE A 44 2.10 -0.64 0.63
C PHE A 44 3.20 0.11 1.38
N GLY A 45 3.44 -0.22 2.66
CA GLY A 45 4.55 0.38 3.41
C GLY A 45 5.91 0.13 2.75
N CYS A 46 6.11 -1.09 2.25
CA CYS A 46 7.35 -1.46 1.56
C CYS A 46 7.45 -0.80 0.18
N THR A 47 6.36 -0.71 -0.57
CA THR A 47 6.32 0.04 -1.84
C THR A 47 6.64 1.51 -1.65
N PHE A 48 5.96 2.19 -0.73
CA PHE A 48 6.12 3.63 -0.50
C PHE A 48 7.48 3.98 0.10
N SER A 49 8.06 3.10 0.92
CA SER A 49 9.43 3.26 1.42
C SER A 49 10.48 3.34 0.31
N GLN A 50 10.19 2.81 -0.89
CA GLN A 50 11.13 2.79 -2.01
C GLN A 50 10.97 3.97 -2.98
N PHE A 51 9.96 4.82 -2.84
CA PHE A 51 9.72 5.93 -3.79
C PHE A 51 10.82 6.99 -3.81
N VAL A 52 11.41 7.34 -2.65
CA VAL A 52 12.55 8.27 -2.63
C VAL A 52 13.84 7.56 -3.07
N PRO A 53 14.22 6.40 -2.48
CA PRO A 53 15.44 5.70 -2.87
C PRO A 53 15.52 5.31 -4.34
N ILE A 54 14.38 5.01 -5.00
CA ILE A 54 14.38 4.64 -6.41
C ILE A 54 14.74 5.82 -7.32
N VAL A 55 14.37 7.05 -6.95
CA VAL A 55 14.72 8.25 -7.70
C VAL A 55 16.23 8.47 -7.67
N ASP A 56 16.86 8.38 -6.49
CA ASP A 56 18.30 8.53 -6.35
C ASP A 56 19.08 7.46 -7.14
N ARG A 57 18.64 6.20 -7.03
CA ARG A 57 19.23 5.10 -7.82
C ARG A 57 19.04 5.29 -9.32
N ALA A 58 17.88 5.78 -9.76
CA ALA A 58 17.62 6.05 -11.17
C ALA A 58 18.53 7.16 -11.71
N GLN A 59 18.75 8.23 -10.94
CA GLN A 59 19.68 9.31 -11.32
C GLN A 59 21.11 8.78 -11.47
N ALA A 60 21.56 7.90 -10.57
CA ALA A 60 22.86 7.24 -10.67
C ALA A 60 22.96 6.34 -11.92
N VAL A 61 21.93 5.55 -12.23
CA VAL A 61 21.90 4.69 -13.42
C VAL A 61 21.90 5.49 -14.73
N ILE A 62 21.25 6.66 -14.73
CA ILE A 62 21.22 7.56 -15.90
C ILE A 62 22.51 8.38 -16.02
N GLY A 63 23.32 8.48 -14.95
CA GLY A 63 24.55 9.28 -14.93
C GLY A 63 24.27 10.78 -14.91
N VAL A 64 23.29 11.22 -14.11
CA VAL A 64 22.96 12.65 -13.96
C VAL A 64 24.15 13.37 -13.30
N GLY A 65 24.81 14.26 -14.05
CA GLY A 65 25.99 15.00 -13.59
C GLY A 65 27.34 14.37 -13.97
N ASP A 66 27.32 13.18 -14.57
CA ASP A 66 28.53 12.53 -15.10
C ASP A 66 28.88 13.07 -16.49
N GLU A 67 30.17 13.04 -16.86
CA GLU A 67 30.65 13.41 -18.20
C GLU A 67 29.98 12.57 -19.31
N TYR A 68 29.71 11.29 -19.01
CA TYR A 68 29.07 10.34 -19.91
C TYR A 68 27.70 9.91 -19.35
N SER A 69 26.70 10.77 -19.50
CA SER A 69 25.31 10.43 -19.15
C SER A 69 24.75 9.37 -20.12
N GLY A 70 24.07 8.37 -19.57
CA GLY A 70 23.42 7.31 -20.31
C GLY A 70 23.34 6.00 -19.53
N ILE A 71 22.28 5.22 -19.78
CA ILE A 71 22.13 3.90 -19.17
C ILE A 71 23.12 2.94 -19.83
N ASN A 72 24.14 2.53 -19.08
CA ASN A 72 25.11 1.53 -19.51
C ASN A 72 24.67 0.15 -19.02
N VAL A 73 24.15 -0.69 -19.91
CA VAL A 73 23.68 -2.04 -19.59
C VAL A 73 24.69 -3.08 -20.04
N SER A 74 25.19 -3.89 -19.10
CA SER A 74 25.89 -5.14 -19.40
C SER A 74 24.93 -6.30 -19.16
N MET A 75 24.48 -6.94 -20.25
CA MET A 75 23.57 -8.09 -20.18
C MET A 75 24.29 -9.36 -20.64
N PRO A 76 24.85 -10.15 -19.70
CA PRO A 76 25.41 -11.44 -20.04
C PRO A 76 24.26 -12.40 -20.40
N VAL A 77 24.33 -13.00 -21.58
CA VAL A 77 23.42 -14.08 -21.96
C VAL A 77 23.86 -15.34 -21.20
N VAL A 78 23.07 -15.73 -20.21
CA VAL A 78 23.29 -16.95 -19.42
C VAL A 78 22.70 -18.17 -20.12
N ASN A 79 22.98 -19.36 -19.58
CA ASN A 79 22.50 -20.62 -20.15
C ASN A 79 20.98 -20.61 -20.40
N PRO A 80 20.52 -21.00 -21.59
CA PRO A 80 19.10 -21.07 -21.90
C PRO A 80 18.40 -22.13 -21.04
N ARG A 81 17.12 -21.92 -20.72
CA ARG A 81 16.29 -22.81 -19.89
C ARG A 81 15.91 -24.15 -20.57
N GLY A 82 16.58 -24.51 -21.66
CA GLY A 82 16.21 -25.63 -22.51
C GLY A 82 15.03 -25.32 -23.44
N ARG A 83 14.55 -26.34 -24.15
CA ARG A 83 13.34 -26.25 -24.99
C ARG A 83 12.10 -26.38 -24.12
N TYR A 84 11.02 -25.71 -24.52
CA TYR A 84 9.70 -25.91 -23.94
C TYR A 84 9.24 -27.37 -24.07
N LEU A 85 8.75 -27.94 -22.97
CA LEU A 85 8.17 -29.27 -22.91
C LEU A 85 6.66 -29.19 -22.60
N PRO A 86 5.79 -29.62 -23.53
CA PRO A 86 4.34 -29.62 -23.31
C PRO A 86 3.94 -30.38 -22.04
N ASN A 87 2.94 -29.87 -21.31
CA ASN A 87 2.46 -30.34 -20.01
C ASN A 87 3.42 -30.19 -18.82
N GLN A 88 4.71 -29.91 -19.06
CA GLN A 88 5.69 -29.61 -18.00
C GLN A 88 5.88 -28.12 -17.82
N ASP A 89 5.99 -27.35 -18.91
CA ASP A 89 6.26 -25.91 -18.87
C ASP A 89 5.02 -25.06 -19.16
N GLU A 90 3.85 -25.71 -19.19
CA GLU A 90 2.57 -25.04 -19.49
C GLU A 90 2.17 -24.13 -18.32
N PRO A 91 1.88 -22.84 -18.58
CA PRO A 91 1.60 -21.90 -17.51
C PRO A 91 0.30 -22.26 -16.79
N ARG A 92 0.38 -22.39 -15.47
CA ARG A 92 -0.75 -22.56 -14.56
C ARG A 92 -0.59 -21.59 -13.39
N PHE A 93 -1.61 -20.80 -13.10
CA PHE A 93 -1.56 -19.87 -11.98
C PHE A 93 -1.88 -20.62 -10.67
N LEU A 94 -0.93 -21.40 -10.16
CA LEU A 94 -1.05 -22.21 -8.93
C LEU A 94 -0.35 -21.58 -7.73
N ASP A 95 0.16 -20.35 -7.90
CA ASP A 95 0.84 -19.60 -6.86
C ASP A 95 -0.18 -18.90 -5.96
N ASP A 96 -0.10 -19.17 -4.66
CA ASP A 96 -0.99 -18.65 -3.63
C ASP A 96 -0.25 -17.77 -2.61
N ARG A 97 0.99 -17.34 -2.94
CA ARG A 97 1.83 -16.56 -2.03
C ARG A 97 1.21 -15.20 -1.70
N GLY A 98 1.27 -14.87 -0.42
CA GLY A 98 0.80 -13.60 0.13
C GLY A 98 1.75 -12.42 -0.10
N PRO A 99 1.36 -11.21 0.34
CA PRO A 99 2.22 -10.02 0.28
C PRO A 99 3.50 -10.20 1.09
N ARG A 100 4.62 -9.75 0.52
CA ARG A 100 5.96 -9.85 1.13
C ARG A 100 6.73 -8.56 0.87
N CYS A 101 7.67 -8.24 1.76
CA CYS A 101 8.62 -7.16 1.55
C CYS A 101 9.95 -7.72 1.05
N TYR A 102 10.39 -7.23 -0.10
CA TYR A 102 11.68 -7.58 -0.65
C TYR A 102 12.71 -6.50 -0.32
N THR A 103 13.87 -6.92 0.16
CA THR A 103 15.00 -6.02 0.35
C THR A 103 15.60 -5.69 -1.03
N PRO A 104 15.81 -4.41 -1.36
CA PRO A 104 16.54 -4.02 -2.56
C PRO A 104 17.94 -4.64 -2.57
N ALA A 105 18.42 -5.04 -3.74
CA ALA A 105 19.77 -5.58 -3.88
C ALA A 105 20.84 -4.50 -3.64
N ASP A 106 21.88 -4.82 -2.86
CA ASP A 106 23.06 -3.97 -2.73
C ASP A 106 24.07 -4.27 -3.85
N THR A 107 23.92 -3.55 -4.97
CA THR A 107 24.81 -3.71 -6.12
C THR A 107 26.24 -3.29 -5.83
N ALA A 108 26.49 -2.45 -4.83
CA ALA A 108 27.84 -2.04 -4.44
C ALA A 108 28.57 -3.15 -3.67
N ALA A 109 27.83 -3.94 -2.89
CA ALA A 109 28.32 -5.18 -2.29
C ALA A 109 28.42 -6.36 -3.28
N GLY A 110 28.03 -6.16 -4.55
CA GLY A 110 28.01 -7.20 -5.57
C GLY A 110 26.78 -8.11 -5.52
N GLU A 111 25.73 -7.71 -4.79
CA GLU A 111 24.46 -8.42 -4.74
C GLU A 111 23.58 -8.01 -5.92
N PHE A 112 23.03 -9.01 -6.62
CA PHE A 112 22.04 -8.81 -7.67
C PHE A 112 20.70 -9.36 -7.21
N PHE A 113 19.61 -8.75 -7.70
CA PHE A 113 18.28 -9.22 -7.36
C PHE A 113 18.15 -10.71 -7.74
N PRO A 114 17.71 -11.57 -6.80
CA PRO A 114 17.70 -13.01 -7.02
C PRO A 114 16.63 -13.45 -8.01
N GLN A 115 16.81 -14.65 -8.56
CA GLN A 115 15.87 -15.22 -9.53
C GLN A 115 14.59 -15.77 -8.87
N TYR A 116 14.71 -16.32 -7.65
CA TYR A 116 13.61 -16.96 -6.93
C TYR A 116 13.52 -16.51 -5.47
N PRO A 117 13.40 -15.19 -5.20
CA PRO A 117 13.21 -14.73 -3.83
C PRO A 117 11.89 -15.27 -3.29
N ALA A 118 11.89 -15.73 -2.03
CA ALA A 118 10.76 -16.44 -1.43
C ALA A 118 10.35 -17.73 -2.18
N GLY A 119 11.32 -18.41 -2.79
CA GLY A 119 11.07 -19.61 -3.58
C GLY A 119 10.67 -19.33 -5.02
N SER A 120 10.71 -20.38 -5.84
CA SER A 120 10.29 -20.28 -7.23
C SER A 120 8.77 -20.16 -7.32
N ALA A 121 8.28 -19.27 -8.18
CA ALA A 121 6.84 -19.10 -8.39
C ALA A 121 6.19 -20.40 -8.84
N ASN A 122 5.04 -20.74 -8.25
CA ASN A 122 4.27 -21.91 -8.66
C ASN A 122 3.40 -21.57 -9.89
N ASP A 123 4.07 -21.28 -11.00
CA ASP A 123 3.46 -21.00 -12.29
C ASP A 123 3.13 -22.27 -13.10
N GLY A 124 3.15 -23.44 -12.45
CA GLY A 124 2.90 -24.74 -13.07
C GLY A 124 4.04 -25.27 -13.94
N SER A 125 5.07 -24.47 -14.19
CA SER A 125 6.22 -24.85 -15.02
C SER A 125 7.34 -25.49 -14.22
N TYR A 126 8.29 -26.15 -14.91
CA TYR A 126 9.51 -26.61 -14.27
C TYR A 126 10.48 -25.44 -14.03
N GLN A 127 10.80 -25.22 -12.75
CA GLN A 127 11.70 -24.17 -12.32
C GLN A 127 13.14 -24.67 -12.33
N VAL A 128 13.95 -24.14 -13.25
CA VAL A 128 15.36 -24.53 -13.38
C VAL A 128 16.16 -24.02 -12.17
N PRO A 129 17.12 -24.78 -11.63
CA PRO A 129 17.95 -24.31 -10.52
C PRO A 129 18.69 -23.00 -10.87
N SER A 130 18.68 -22.04 -9.94
CA SER A 130 19.39 -20.77 -10.09
C SER A 130 20.76 -20.80 -9.42
N ARG A 131 21.72 -20.07 -9.99
CA ARG A 131 22.99 -19.73 -9.33
C ARG A 131 22.82 -18.62 -8.27
N ASN A 132 21.74 -17.84 -8.37
CA ASN A 132 21.35 -16.82 -7.41
C ASN A 132 19.86 -17.01 -7.05
N PRO A 133 19.51 -18.03 -6.26
CA PRO A 133 18.13 -18.27 -5.86
C PRO A 133 17.63 -17.18 -4.89
N GLY A 134 18.53 -16.53 -4.15
CA GLY A 134 18.18 -15.56 -3.11
C GLY A 134 17.65 -16.19 -1.82
N PRO A 135 17.25 -15.37 -0.85
CA PRO A 135 16.65 -15.85 0.39
C PRO A 135 15.33 -16.57 0.09
N GLN A 136 15.22 -17.80 0.57
CA GLN A 136 14.04 -18.65 0.41
C GLN A 136 13.01 -18.37 1.51
N ASP A 137 13.49 -18.05 2.72
CA ASP A 137 12.67 -17.76 3.89
C ASP A 137 12.44 -16.26 4.06
N ILE A 138 11.67 -15.67 3.13
CA ILE A 138 11.11 -14.34 3.35
C ILE A 138 9.80 -14.56 4.13
N PRO A 139 9.45 -13.79 5.17
CA PRO A 139 8.15 -13.92 5.82
C PRO A 139 7.04 -13.26 5.00
N GLU A 140 5.85 -13.84 4.97
CA GLU A 140 4.65 -13.14 4.53
C GLU A 140 4.26 -12.08 5.54
N LEU A 141 3.73 -10.97 5.04
CA LEU A 141 3.21 -9.93 5.89
C LEU A 141 1.94 -10.44 6.57
N PRO A 142 1.72 -10.08 7.84
CA PRO A 142 0.52 -10.47 8.56
C PRO A 142 -0.71 -9.89 7.85
N ALA A 143 -1.78 -10.66 7.83
CA ALA A 143 -3.02 -10.25 7.22
C ALA A 143 -3.61 -9.02 7.96
N PRO A 144 -4.29 -8.11 7.24
CA PRO A 144 -4.67 -6.77 7.72
C PRO A 144 -5.74 -6.77 8.81
N GLN A 145 -6.33 -7.90 9.19
CA GLN A 145 -7.18 -7.97 10.40
C GLN A 145 -6.41 -7.61 11.68
N TYR A 146 -5.07 -7.54 11.59
CA TYR A 146 -4.17 -7.01 12.62
C TYR A 146 -3.63 -5.62 12.29
N SER A 147 -4.11 -4.97 11.22
CA SER A 147 -3.77 -3.60 10.82
C SER A 147 -4.51 -2.61 11.71
N ILE A 148 -3.87 -1.48 11.98
CA ILE A 148 -4.22 -0.49 13.03
C ILE A 148 -5.51 0.28 12.69
N LEU A 149 -6.19 -0.01 11.59
CA LEU A 149 -7.56 0.45 11.37
C LEU A 149 -8.50 -0.46 12.17
N PRO A 150 -8.98 -0.05 13.35
CA PRO A 150 -9.83 -0.90 14.15
C PRO A 150 -11.20 -0.90 13.47
N GLY A 151 -11.61 -2.04 12.92
CA GLY A 151 -13.00 -2.44 13.17
C GLY A 151 -13.10 -2.57 14.67
N ALA A 152 -13.65 -1.56 15.35
CA ALA A 152 -13.71 -1.56 16.80
C ALA A 152 -14.47 -2.81 17.24
N ASP A 153 -13.78 -3.77 17.86
CA ASP A 153 -14.44 -4.79 18.66
C ASP A 153 -15.06 -4.05 19.85
N THR A 154 -16.36 -3.82 19.79
CA THR A 154 -17.14 -3.22 20.88
C THR A 154 -17.33 -4.21 22.05
N GLY A 155 -16.74 -5.41 22.00
CA GLY A 155 -16.98 -6.49 22.94
C GLY A 155 -18.39 -7.09 22.82
N THR A 156 -19.14 -6.74 21.77
CA THR A 156 -20.54 -7.17 21.57
C THR A 156 -20.72 -8.17 20.41
N GLY A 157 -19.65 -8.51 19.69
CA GLY A 157 -19.73 -9.43 18.54
C GLY A 157 -20.41 -8.83 17.29
N GLN A 158 -20.53 -7.50 17.21
CA GLN A 158 -20.90 -6.79 15.99
C GLN A 158 -19.66 -6.12 15.39
N ALA A 159 -19.49 -6.23 14.07
CA ALA A 159 -18.51 -5.43 13.33
C ALA A 159 -18.92 -3.96 13.39
N ALA A 160 -18.21 -3.14 14.17
CA ALA A 160 -18.29 -1.69 14.05
C ALA A 160 -17.53 -1.28 12.78
N SER A 161 -18.17 -0.44 11.95
CA SER A 161 -17.51 0.23 10.84
C SER A 161 -16.31 1.00 11.38
N ALA A 162 -15.12 0.74 10.82
CA ALA A 162 -13.91 1.48 11.17
C ALA A 162 -14.17 2.98 10.99
N SER A 163 -14.11 3.75 12.09
CA SER A 163 -14.22 5.21 12.04
C SER A 163 -12.82 5.80 12.02
N TYR A 164 -12.59 6.73 11.10
CA TYR A 164 -11.38 7.54 11.12
C TYR A 164 -11.39 8.44 12.37
N GLU A 165 -12.56 8.96 12.73
CA GLU A 165 -12.77 9.82 13.88
C GLU A 165 -12.46 9.09 15.19
N GLY A 166 -11.59 9.69 16.00
CA GLY A 166 -11.13 9.17 17.28
C GLY A 166 -10.06 8.08 17.19
N SER A 167 -9.68 7.65 15.97
CA SER A 167 -8.67 6.61 15.76
C SER A 167 -7.25 7.12 16.01
N ASP A 168 -6.33 6.20 16.30
CA ASP A 168 -4.90 6.53 16.36
C ASP A 168 -4.37 7.02 15.00
N PHE A 169 -4.98 6.56 13.90
CA PHE A 169 -4.66 7.04 12.56
C PHE A 169 -5.06 8.51 12.33
N GLU A 170 -6.20 8.97 12.87
CA GLU A 170 -6.55 10.40 12.88
C GLU A 170 -5.54 11.20 13.71
N ARG A 171 -5.07 10.66 14.85
CA ARG A 171 -4.06 11.33 15.68
C ARG A 171 -2.72 11.45 14.98
N ASP A 172 -2.25 10.41 14.30
CA ASP A 172 -0.98 10.40 13.57
C ASP A 172 -1.02 11.36 12.38
N THR A 173 -2.13 11.39 11.65
CA THR A 173 -2.33 12.33 10.54
C THR A 173 -2.29 13.78 11.04
N LEU A 174 -2.97 14.05 12.16
CA LEU A 174 -2.95 15.37 12.80
C LEU A 174 -1.57 15.73 13.35
N ALA A 175 -0.81 14.76 13.86
CA ALA A 175 0.55 14.98 14.34
C ALA A 175 1.48 15.45 13.20
N VAL A 176 1.29 14.94 11.98
CA VAL A 176 2.01 15.43 10.79
C VAL A 176 1.65 16.88 10.49
N ILE A 177 0.35 17.23 10.49
CA ILE A 177 -0.13 18.59 10.19
C ILE A 177 0.39 19.58 11.25
N TYR A 178 0.19 19.28 12.53
CA TYR A 178 0.64 20.14 13.62
C TYR A 178 2.16 20.23 13.66
N GLY A 179 2.88 19.10 13.48
CA GLY A 179 4.34 19.08 13.46
C GLY A 179 4.92 19.97 12.35
N GLN A 180 4.36 19.92 11.14
CA GLN A 180 4.73 20.84 10.07
C GLN A 180 4.43 22.30 10.42
N ALA A 181 3.28 22.59 11.04
CA ALA A 181 2.91 23.95 11.42
C ALA A 181 3.79 24.53 12.55
N THR A 182 4.28 23.69 13.46
CA THR A 182 5.08 24.10 14.63
C THR A 182 6.58 23.89 14.46
N GLY A 183 7.02 23.31 13.32
CA GLY A 183 8.43 23.00 13.06
C GLY A 183 8.99 21.89 13.96
N THR A 184 8.13 21.02 14.49
CA THR A 184 8.50 19.90 15.35
C THR A 184 8.29 18.56 14.63
N SER A 185 9.02 17.52 15.02
CA SER A 185 8.77 16.17 14.47
C SER A 185 7.34 15.73 14.80
N PRO A 186 6.64 15.03 13.89
CA PRO A 186 5.31 14.46 14.18
C PRO A 186 5.32 13.58 15.44
N GLY A 187 6.41 12.84 15.69
CA GLY A 187 6.55 12.01 16.89
C GLY A 187 6.67 12.80 18.21
N ASP A 188 6.98 14.10 18.13
CA ASP A 188 7.12 14.98 19.30
C ASP A 188 5.82 15.75 19.61
N VAL A 189 4.79 15.65 18.75
CA VAL A 189 3.49 16.31 18.97
C VAL A 189 2.72 15.52 20.04
N PRO A 190 2.40 16.12 21.20
CA PRO A 190 1.66 15.40 22.24
C PRO A 190 0.26 15.01 21.76
N SER A 191 -0.16 13.77 22.06
CA SER A 191 -1.45 13.22 21.61
C SER A 191 -2.69 14.00 22.11
N TRP A 192 -2.57 14.77 23.20
CA TRP A 192 -3.66 15.65 23.64
C TRP A 192 -3.91 16.81 22.68
N VAL A 193 -2.87 17.30 21.98
CA VAL A 193 -2.98 18.39 21.01
C VAL A 193 -3.76 17.91 19.79
N THR A 194 -3.43 16.73 19.29
CA THR A 194 -4.11 16.13 18.13
C THR A 194 -5.56 15.78 18.46
N SER A 195 -5.83 15.24 19.65
CA SER A 195 -7.21 14.93 20.06
C SER A 195 -8.06 16.18 20.35
N ALA A 196 -7.49 17.25 20.90
CA ALA A 196 -8.20 18.52 21.08
C ALA A 196 -8.46 19.24 19.75
N GLY A 197 -7.52 19.12 18.80
CA GLY A 197 -7.60 19.74 17.47
C GLY A 197 -8.47 18.99 16.46
N ALA A 198 -8.65 17.67 16.64
CA ALA A 198 -9.33 16.80 15.69
C ALA A 198 -10.71 17.32 15.23
N PRO A 199 -11.63 17.72 16.12
CA PRO A 199 -12.97 18.14 15.68
C PRO A 199 -12.96 19.36 14.76
N ALA A 200 -11.98 20.26 14.89
CA ALA A 200 -11.88 21.48 14.10
C ALA A 200 -11.38 21.23 12.66
N LEU A 201 -10.69 20.11 12.44
CA LEU A 201 -10.11 19.74 11.14
C LEU A 201 -10.95 18.70 10.39
N ARG A 202 -11.98 18.13 11.01
CA ARG A 202 -12.93 17.23 10.33
C ARG A 202 -13.73 17.99 9.29
N GLY A 203 -13.70 17.50 8.05
CA GLY A 203 -14.36 18.14 6.92
C GLY A 203 -13.66 19.40 6.38
N ALA A 204 -12.44 19.70 6.86
CA ALA A 204 -11.62 20.74 6.26
C ALA A 204 -10.99 20.23 4.96
N GLU A 205 -11.10 21.01 3.88
CA GLU A 205 -10.50 20.70 2.57
C GLU A 205 -9.21 21.51 2.37
N VAL A 206 -8.18 20.89 1.81
CA VAL A 206 -6.95 21.57 1.40
C VAL A 206 -6.97 21.73 -0.12
N SER A 207 -7.13 22.97 -0.60
CA SER A 207 -6.99 23.31 -2.01
C SER A 207 -5.55 23.70 -2.30
N PHE A 208 -4.89 22.99 -3.22
CA PHE A 208 -3.61 23.43 -3.78
C PHE A 208 -3.89 24.39 -4.93
N THR A 209 -3.67 25.68 -4.71
CA THR A 209 -3.60 26.65 -5.81
C THR A 209 -2.21 26.55 -6.43
N GLU A 210 -2.15 25.94 -7.61
CA GLU A 210 -0.96 25.90 -8.44
C GLU A 210 -0.55 27.34 -8.80
N THR A 211 0.44 27.87 -8.07
CA THR A 211 1.00 29.18 -8.39
C THR A 211 1.99 28.96 -9.51
N ALA A 212 1.53 29.09 -10.75
CA ALA A 212 2.39 29.14 -11.92
C ALA A 212 3.28 30.39 -11.83
N THR A 213 4.49 30.24 -11.30
CA THR A 213 5.56 31.21 -11.46
C THR A 213 6.02 31.19 -12.92
N ARG A 214 5.82 32.32 -13.60
CA ARG A 214 6.25 32.61 -14.97
C ARG A 214 7.70 33.07 -15.00
#